data_AF-M6RGG9-F1
#
_entry.id   AF-M6RGG9-F1
#
_cell.length_a   1.000
_cell.length_b   1.000
_cell.length_c   1.000
_cell.angle_alpha   90.00
_cell.angle_beta   90.00
_cell.angle_gamma   90.00
#
_symmetry.space_group_name_H-M   'P 1'
#
loop_
_entity.id
_entity.type
_entity.pdbx_description
1 polymer ?
#
loop_
_entity_poly.entity_id
_entity_poly.type
_entity_poly.pdbx_seq_one_letter_code
_entity_poly.pdbx_strand_id
1 'polypeptide(L)'
;MKIGTRDFGKLKDWLAKAGAGASIGSFSEAANFGEIIVLCSKGSVASEVLTLSGIDSLNGKTIIDTTNPISEIPPQNGVLNFFTSYNESLMEKLQKQAPKANFVKCFSSVGSGLMVNPQLKGEKPSMFICGNDDSSKNK
;
A
#
# COMPACT_ATOMS: atom_id res chain seq x y z
N MET A 1 9.26 4.44 12.09
CA MET A 1 8.08 4.10 11.27
C MET A 1 6.84 4.64 11.96
N LYS A 2 5.83 5.10 11.21
CA LYS A 2 4.50 5.46 11.74
C LYS A 2 3.42 4.73 10.96
N ILE A 3 2.49 4.05 11.65
CA ILE A 3 1.30 3.45 11.01
C ILE A 3 0.11 4.40 11.16
N GLY A 4 -0.52 4.71 10.01
CA GLY A 4 -1.79 5.42 9.94
C GLY A 4 -2.97 4.47 10.14
N THR A 5 -3.89 4.78 11.06
CA THR A 5 -5.09 3.98 11.32
C THR A 5 -6.26 4.87 11.76
N ARG A 6 -7.50 4.38 11.57
CA ARG A 6 -8.72 4.95 12.18
C ARG A 6 -8.96 4.42 13.60
N ASP A 7 -8.38 3.27 13.93
CA ASP A 7 -8.57 2.58 15.20
C ASP A 7 -7.19 2.30 15.81
N PHE A 8 -6.80 3.17 16.75
CA PHE A 8 -5.56 3.05 17.50
C PHE A 8 -5.56 1.81 18.40
N GLY A 9 -6.74 1.38 18.88
CA GLY A 9 -6.89 0.26 19.79
C GLY A 9 -6.44 -1.06 19.17
N LYS A 10 -6.73 -1.27 17.88
CA LYS A 10 -6.32 -2.47 17.14
C LYS A 10 -4.82 -2.65 16.97
N LEU A 11 -4.02 -1.60 17.19
CA LEU A 11 -2.56 -1.64 17.02
C LEU A 11 -1.79 -1.63 18.34
N LYS A 12 -2.45 -1.74 19.50
CA LYS A 12 -1.79 -1.74 20.81
C LYS A 12 -0.72 -2.84 20.93
N ASP A 13 -1.09 -4.08 20.60
CA ASP A 13 -0.18 -5.23 20.69
C ASP A 13 0.97 -5.13 19.69
N TRP A 14 0.70 -4.60 18.50
CA TRP A 14 1.72 -4.34 17.50
C TRP A 14 2.71 -3.29 18.00
N LEU A 15 2.23 -2.16 18.50
CA LEU A 15 3.07 -1.06 18.98
C LEU A 15 3.98 -1.50 20.13
N ALA A 16 3.48 -2.35 21.04
CA ALA A 16 4.27 -2.92 22.13
C ALA A 16 5.46 -3.79 21.66
N LYS A 17 5.39 -4.34 20.44
CA LYS A 17 6.41 -5.24 19.86
C LYS A 17 7.26 -4.58 18.77
N ALA A 18 6.85 -3.42 18.26
CA ALA A 18 7.45 -2.78 17.08
C ALA A 18 8.77 -2.04 17.36
N GLY A 19 9.16 -1.89 18.63
CA GLY A 19 10.41 -1.24 19.05
C GLY A 19 10.32 0.29 19.18
N ALA A 20 11.40 0.91 19.68
CA ALA A 20 11.41 2.31 20.12
C ALA A 20 11.15 3.36 19.00
N GLY A 21 11.38 3.00 17.73
CA GLY A 21 11.18 3.88 16.58
C GLY A 21 9.78 3.79 15.93
N ALA A 22 8.87 3.01 16.51
CA ALA A 22 7.53 2.81 16.00
C ALA A 22 6.52 3.74 16.70
N SER A 23 5.57 4.26 15.92
CA SER A 23 4.44 5.02 16.46
C SER A 23 3.18 4.75 15.66
N ILE A 24 2.03 5.09 16.24
CA ILE A 24 0.73 5.08 15.56
C ILE A 24 0.23 6.52 15.42
N GLY A 25 -0.58 6.77 14.40
CA GLY A 25 -1.17 8.08 14.10
C GLY A 25 -2.40 7.91 13.22
N SER A 26 -3.10 9.02 12.98
CA SER A 26 -4.02 9.14 11.86
C SER A 26 -3.30 8.95 10.52
N PHE A 27 -4.05 8.75 9.44
CA PHE A 27 -3.47 8.68 8.10
C PHE A 27 -2.70 9.95 7.72
N SER A 28 -3.22 11.13 8.09
CA SER A 28 -2.54 12.40 7.84
C SER A 28 -1.23 12.52 8.61
N GLU A 29 -1.19 12.14 9.88
CA GLU A 29 0.06 12.15 10.66
C GLU A 29 1.10 11.17 10.08
N ALA A 30 0.66 9.99 9.63
CA ALA A 30 1.54 9.02 8.98
C ALA A 30 2.09 9.54 7.63
N ALA A 31 1.24 10.16 6.81
CA ALA A 31 1.64 10.71 5.51
C ALA A 31 2.60 11.91 5.64
N ASN A 32 2.38 12.79 6.63
CA ASN A 32 3.30 13.89 6.90
C ASN A 32 4.65 13.39 7.43
N PHE A 33 4.66 12.34 8.25
CA PHE A 33 5.88 11.74 8.82
C PHE A 33 6.75 11.01 7.77
N GLY A 34 6.13 10.23 6.87
CA GLY A 34 6.86 9.34 5.97
C GLY A 34 7.41 10.04 4.73
N GLU A 35 8.68 9.82 4.37
CA GLU A 35 9.23 10.19 3.05
C GLU A 35 8.87 9.16 1.97
N ILE A 36 8.79 7.89 2.39
CA ILE A 36 8.26 6.77 1.62
C ILE A 36 7.01 6.27 2.37
N ILE A 37 5.91 6.14 1.64
CA ILE A 37 4.62 5.69 2.18
C ILE A 37 4.31 4.33 1.58
N VAL A 38 3.93 3.36 2.41
CA VAL A 38 3.47 2.04 1.95
C VAL A 38 1.96 1.98 2.12
N LEU A 39 1.22 1.89 1.01
CA LEU A 39 -0.24 1.84 1.00
C LEU A 39 -0.72 0.40 1.21
N CYS A 40 -0.83 -0.01 2.47
CA CYS A 40 -1.22 -1.36 2.88
C CYS A 40 -2.70 -1.49 3.27
N SER A 41 -3.60 -0.81 2.57
CA SER A 41 -5.05 -0.93 2.79
C SER A 41 -5.68 -2.00 1.88
N LYS A 42 -6.96 -2.30 2.12
CA LYS A 42 -7.77 -3.00 1.10
C LYS A 42 -7.88 -2.10 -0.14
N GLY A 43 -7.86 -2.70 -1.33
CA GLY A 43 -7.90 -1.94 -2.59
C GLY A 43 -9.17 -1.08 -2.71
N SER A 44 -10.32 -1.59 -2.28
CA SER A 44 -11.60 -0.86 -2.35
C SER A 44 -11.65 0.41 -1.49
N VAL A 45 -10.76 0.55 -0.51
CA VAL A 45 -10.68 1.74 0.36
C VAL A 45 -9.43 2.57 0.12
N ALA A 46 -8.58 2.19 -0.85
CA ALA A 46 -7.30 2.86 -1.12
C ALA A 46 -7.48 4.36 -1.42
N SER A 47 -8.48 4.70 -2.24
CA SER A 47 -8.81 6.09 -2.58
C SER A 47 -9.25 6.91 -1.36
N GLU A 48 -10.06 6.32 -0.46
CA GLU A 48 -10.45 6.96 0.80
C GLU A 48 -9.24 7.19 1.71
N VAL A 49 -8.32 6.23 1.79
CA VAL A 49 -7.08 6.36 2.57
C VAL A 49 -6.20 7.50 2.06
N LEU A 50 -6.09 7.70 0.74
CA LEU A 50 -5.37 8.87 0.19
C LEU A 50 -6.03 10.18 0.62
N THR A 51 -7.37 10.25 0.57
CA THR A 51 -8.12 11.43 1.04
C THR A 51 -7.87 11.70 2.52
N LEU A 52 -7.96 10.67 3.37
CA LEU A 52 -7.70 10.79 4.82
C LEU A 52 -6.23 11.12 5.15
N SER A 53 -5.31 10.80 4.24
CA SER A 53 -3.90 11.17 4.37
C SER A 53 -3.65 12.66 4.10
N GLY A 54 -4.59 13.33 3.44
CA GLY A 54 -4.41 14.67 2.88
C GLY A 54 -3.59 14.58 1.59
N ILE A 55 -4.22 14.82 0.44
CA ILE A 55 -3.59 14.67 -0.87
C ILE A 55 -2.31 15.52 -0.98
N ASP A 56 -2.33 16.74 -0.43
CA ASP A 56 -1.14 17.61 -0.46
C ASP A 56 0.03 17.08 0.36
N SER A 57 -0.25 16.35 1.45
CA SER A 57 0.79 15.68 2.25
C SER A 57 1.49 14.56 1.46
N LEU A 58 0.96 14.15 0.31
CA LEU A 58 1.55 13.11 -0.55
C LEU A 58 2.43 13.68 -1.66
N ASN A 59 2.43 15.00 -1.88
CA ASN A 59 3.12 15.65 -2.98
C ASN A 59 4.63 15.34 -2.96
N GLY A 60 5.17 14.88 -4.08
CA GLY A 60 6.59 14.53 -4.27
C GLY A 60 7.05 13.26 -3.55
N LYS A 61 6.20 12.63 -2.74
CA LYS A 61 6.56 11.42 -1.98
C LYS A 61 6.43 10.18 -2.83
N THR A 62 7.25 9.19 -2.51
CA THR A 62 7.13 7.84 -3.09
C THR A 62 6.03 7.08 -2.36
N ILE A 63 5.04 6.59 -3.09
CA ILE A 63 3.97 5.74 -2.56
C ILE A 63 4.10 4.34 -3.15
N ILE A 64 4.44 3.38 -2.30
CA ILE A 64 4.45 1.97 -2.66
C ILE A 64 3.01 1.44 -2.57
N ASP A 65 2.38 1.20 -3.71
CA ASP A 65 1.04 0.63 -3.81
C ASP A 65 1.09 -0.90 -3.75
N THR A 66 0.66 -1.45 -2.62
CA THR A 66 0.55 -2.90 -2.39
C THR A 66 -0.85 -3.44 -2.63
N THR A 67 -1.79 -2.60 -3.08
CA THR A 67 -3.22 -2.94 -3.14
C THR A 67 -3.56 -3.82 -4.35
N ASN A 68 -4.68 -4.52 -4.28
CA ASN A 68 -5.24 -5.30 -5.39
C ASN A 68 -6.70 -4.90 -5.60
N PRO A 69 -7.20 -4.76 -6.85
CA PRO A 69 -8.56 -4.33 -7.15
C PRO A 69 -9.62 -5.44 -6.99
N ILE A 70 -9.44 -6.35 -6.03
CA ILE A 70 -10.33 -7.50 -5.83
C ILE A 70 -11.69 -7.01 -5.35
N SER A 71 -12.76 -7.40 -6.04
CA SER A 71 -14.13 -7.05 -5.69
C SER A 71 -14.63 -7.87 -4.50
N GLU A 72 -15.76 -7.46 -3.91
CA GLU A 72 -16.42 -8.22 -2.84
C GLU A 72 -17.20 -9.43 -3.37
N ILE A 73 -17.29 -9.60 -4.69
CA ILE A 73 -18.02 -10.70 -5.31
C ILE A 73 -17.19 -11.97 -5.14
N PRO A 74 -17.78 -13.07 -4.64
CA PRO A 74 -17.08 -14.35 -4.53
C PRO A 74 -16.46 -14.79 -5.85
N PRO A 75 -15.33 -15.52 -5.82
CA PRO A 75 -14.75 -16.08 -7.03
C PRO A 75 -15.74 -16.99 -7.76
N GLN A 76 -15.84 -16.86 -9.08
CA GLN A 76 -16.64 -17.76 -9.90
C GLN A 76 -15.69 -18.71 -10.64
N ASN A 77 -15.85 -20.02 -10.46
CA ASN A 77 -14.95 -21.03 -11.05
C ASN A 77 -13.46 -20.79 -10.74
N GLY A 78 -13.14 -20.28 -9.54
CA GLY A 78 -11.78 -19.95 -9.13
C GLY A 78 -11.22 -18.63 -9.69
N VAL A 79 -11.99 -17.89 -10.49
CA VAL A 79 -11.58 -16.60 -11.05
C VAL A 79 -12.03 -15.46 -10.13
N LEU A 80 -11.08 -14.61 -9.74
CA LEU A 80 -11.36 -13.39 -8.97
C LEU A 80 -11.98 -12.33 -9.87
N ASN A 81 -13.00 -11.65 -9.35
CA ASN A 81 -13.57 -10.48 -9.99
C ASN A 81 -12.82 -9.23 -9.52
N PHE A 82 -12.53 -8.30 -10.44
CA PHE A 82 -11.94 -7.00 -10.10
C PHE A 82 -12.98 -5.89 -10.22
N PHE A 83 -12.88 -4.87 -9.37
CA PHE A 83 -13.74 -3.67 -9.44
C PHE A 83 -13.19 -2.60 -10.40
N THR A 84 -12.02 -2.82 -10.99
CA THR A 84 -11.46 -2.01 -12.08
C THR A 84 -11.76 -2.64 -13.45
N SER A 85 -11.58 -1.88 -14.53
CA SER A 85 -11.67 -2.41 -15.89
C SER A 85 -10.31 -2.93 -16.35
N TYR A 86 -10.26 -3.57 -17.53
CA TYR A 86 -9.02 -4.04 -18.13
C TYR A 86 -8.11 -2.91 -18.64
N ASN A 87 -8.67 -1.72 -18.89
CA ASN A 87 -7.96 -0.59 -19.50
C ASN A 87 -7.43 0.42 -18.48
N GLU A 88 -7.68 0.20 -17.19
CA GLU A 88 -7.25 1.12 -16.14
C GLU A 88 -7.06 0.38 -14.81
N SER A 89 -5.81 0.29 -14.37
CA SER A 89 -5.43 -0.29 -13.09
C SER A 89 -5.89 0.60 -11.92
N LEU A 90 -5.95 0.00 -10.72
CA LEU A 90 -6.20 0.76 -9.50
C LEU A 90 -5.14 1.84 -9.26
N MET A 91 -3.86 1.52 -9.48
CA MET A 91 -2.77 2.47 -9.30
C MET A 91 -2.92 3.69 -10.23
N GLU A 92 -3.37 3.51 -11.47
CA GLU A 92 -3.64 4.63 -12.40
C GLU A 92 -4.76 5.53 -11.89
N LYS A 93 -5.83 4.97 -11.30
CA LYS A 93 -6.89 5.76 -10.65
C LYS A 93 -6.35 6.54 -9.46
N LEU A 94 -5.52 5.91 -8.64
CA LEU A 94 -4.88 6.55 -7.47
C LEU A 94 -3.91 7.66 -7.89
N GLN A 95 -3.13 7.45 -8.96
CA GLN A 95 -2.24 8.45 -9.54
C GLN A 95 -3.02 9.66 -10.05
N LYS A 96 -4.20 9.46 -10.68
CA LYS A 96 -5.08 10.58 -11.08
C LYS A 96 -5.61 11.38 -9.88
N GLN A 97 -5.89 10.70 -8.76
CA GLN A 97 -6.35 11.35 -7.53
C GLN A 97 -5.24 12.14 -6.81
N ALA A 98 -4.00 11.63 -6.81
CA ALA A 98 -2.83 12.27 -6.23
C ALA A 98 -1.74 12.50 -7.30
N PRO A 99 -1.95 13.43 -8.24
CA PRO A 99 -1.13 13.57 -9.46
C PRO A 99 0.33 13.97 -9.21
N LYS A 100 0.62 14.54 -8.03
CA LYS A 100 1.97 14.97 -7.64
C LYS A 100 2.72 13.92 -6.81
N ALA A 101 2.08 12.80 -6.45
CA ALA A 101 2.74 11.70 -5.77
C ALA A 101 3.39 10.75 -6.79
N ASN A 102 4.45 10.06 -6.38
CA ASN A 102 5.18 9.13 -7.22
C ASN A 102 4.80 7.69 -6.85
N PHE A 103 3.82 7.11 -7.55
CA PHE A 103 3.37 5.75 -7.27
C PHE A 103 4.31 4.69 -7.84
N VAL A 104 4.55 3.66 -7.03
CA VAL A 104 5.30 2.46 -7.38
C VAL A 104 4.47 1.23 -7.02
N LYS A 105 4.09 0.42 -8.01
CA LYS A 105 3.46 -0.87 -7.75
C LYS A 105 4.52 -1.85 -7.26
N CYS A 106 4.32 -2.42 -6.09
CA CYS A 106 5.16 -3.49 -5.55
C CYS A 106 4.34 -4.34 -4.57
N PHE A 107 4.83 -5.54 -4.23
CA PHE A 107 4.25 -6.44 -3.22
C PHE A 107 2.84 -7.00 -3.49
N SER A 108 2.16 -6.59 -4.55
CA SER A 108 0.77 -7.02 -4.86
C SER A 108 0.64 -8.50 -5.18
N SER A 109 1.73 -9.18 -5.56
CA SER A 109 1.77 -10.60 -5.90
C SER A 109 2.20 -11.52 -4.74
N VAL A 110 2.48 -10.98 -3.55
CA VAL A 110 2.97 -11.76 -2.41
C VAL A 110 1.92 -11.80 -1.31
N GLY A 111 1.56 -13.01 -0.86
CA GLY A 111 0.64 -13.20 0.26
C GLY A 111 1.24 -12.70 1.59
N SER A 112 0.42 -12.10 2.44
CA SER A 112 0.87 -11.46 3.69
C SER A 112 1.63 -12.42 4.64
N GLY A 113 1.27 -13.71 4.65
CA GLY A 113 1.96 -14.73 5.44
C GLY A 113 3.42 -14.99 5.03
N LEU A 114 3.84 -14.48 3.87
CA LEU A 114 5.21 -14.61 3.36
C LEU A 114 6.01 -13.29 3.49
N MET A 115 5.46 -12.25 4.11
CA MET A 115 6.13 -10.94 4.18
C MET A 115 7.13 -10.79 5.33
N VAL A 116 6.97 -11.59 6.40
CA VAL A 116 7.80 -11.46 7.61
C VAL A 116 8.65 -12.71 7.78
N ASN A 117 9.95 -12.58 7.50
CA ASN A 117 10.96 -13.64 7.63
C ASN A 117 10.51 -15.00 7.07
N PRO A 118 10.03 -15.06 5.80
CA PRO A 118 9.57 -16.31 5.23
C PRO A 118 10.74 -17.30 5.06
N GLN A 119 10.47 -18.57 5.32
CA GLN A 119 11.42 -19.66 5.03
C GLN A 119 11.01 -20.32 3.71
N LEU A 120 11.47 -19.74 2.60
CA LEU A 120 11.19 -20.27 1.27
C LEU A 120 12.27 -21.28 0.89
N LYS A 121 11.85 -22.45 0.41
CA LYS A 121 12.74 -23.44 -0.18
C LYS A 121 13.01 -23.04 -1.64
N GLY A 122 14.26 -23.16 -2.08
CA GLY A 122 14.65 -22.86 -3.46
C GLY A 122 15.30 -21.49 -3.61
N GLU A 123 15.20 -20.92 -4.81
CA GLU A 123 15.85 -19.66 -5.17
C GLU A 123 15.12 -18.44 -4.58
N LYS A 124 15.83 -17.31 -4.55
CA LYS A 124 15.25 -16.03 -4.13
C LYS A 124 14.08 -15.67 -5.06
N PRO A 125 12.87 -15.41 -4.54
CA PRO A 125 11.72 -15.09 -5.38
C PRO A 125 11.91 -13.75 -6.09
N SER A 126 11.32 -13.64 -7.28
CA SER A 126 11.23 -12.39 -8.02
C SER A 126 10.15 -11.46 -7.45
N MET A 127 10.37 -10.16 -7.53
CA MET A 127 9.36 -9.13 -7.26
C MET A 127 9.20 -8.25 -8.49
N PHE A 128 7.95 -8.02 -8.89
CA PHE A 128 7.64 -7.09 -9.97
C PHE A 128 7.49 -5.68 -9.43
N ILE A 129 8.13 -4.73 -10.10
CA ILE A 129 8.12 -3.31 -9.74
C ILE A 129 7.77 -2.52 -11.01
N CYS A 130 6.79 -1.62 -10.92
CA CYS A 130 6.49 -0.66 -11.98
C CYS A 130 6.08 0.70 -11.43
N GLY A 131 6.23 1.74 -12.24
CA GLY A 131 6.03 3.14 -11.84
C GLY A 131 6.66 4.08 -12.87
N ASN A 132 6.14 5.31 -12.94
CA ASN A 132 6.57 6.28 -13.94
C ASN A 132 7.82 7.06 -13.53
N ASP A 133 8.10 7.18 -12.23
CA ASP A 133 9.28 7.86 -11.71
C ASP A 133 10.42 6.86 -11.44
N ASP A 134 11.52 6.98 -12.18
CA ASP A 134 12.67 6.08 -12.06
C ASP A 134 13.36 6.22 -10.70
N SER A 135 13.41 7.43 -10.13
CA SER A 135 13.99 7.64 -8.81
C SER A 135 13.22 6.86 -7.74
N SER A 136 11.89 6.95 -7.75
CA SER A 136 11.02 6.24 -6.81
C SER A 136 11.06 4.73 -6.96
N LYS A 137 11.21 4.20 -8.18
CA LYS A 137 11.38 2.75 -8.39
C LYS A 137 12.68 2.18 -7.82
N ASN A 138 13.70 3.03 -7.62
CA ASN A 138 15.03 2.62 -7.14
C ASN A 138 15.27 2.91 -5.65
N LYS A 139 14.25 3.35 -4.91
CA LYS A 139 14.28 3.51 -3.45
C LYS A 139 13.86 2.23 -2.74
#